data_AF-A0A953AJL9-F1
#
_entry.id   AF-A0A953AJL9-F1
#
_cell.length_a   1.000
_cell.length_b   1.000
_cell.length_c   1.000
_cell.angle_alpha   90.00
_cell.angle_beta   90.00
_cell.angle_gamma   90.00
#
_symmetry.space_group_name_H-M   'P 1'
#
loop_
_entity.id
_entity.type
_entity.pdbx_description
1 polymer ?
#
loop_
_entity_poly.entity_id
_entity_poly.type
_entity_poly.pdbx_seq_one_letter_code
_entity_poly.pdbx_strand_id
1 'polypeptide(L)'
;PPPPPLRPAPETLDVLGDPRLAGDLRRARLEPDAAARPYEEVRRELAVGGDDDDRVSDGSAQVSLKVPAQEQLAAQPAEFRRSLHELLLRVGDDPFGAGTALAAGEDARRLLDDGGYWIVYKPLDEGERVVVEALRRRLPHAPATRREV
;
A
#
# COMPACT_ATOMS: atom_id res chain seq x y z
N PRO A 1 0.08 45.56 4.07
CA PRO A 1 1.07 44.51 3.71
C PRO A 1 0.39 43.53 2.75
N PRO A 2 1.07 43.04 1.70
CA PRO A 2 0.52 41.94 0.91
C PRO A 2 0.40 40.69 1.80
N PRO A 3 -0.59 39.81 1.55
CA PRO A 3 -0.67 38.54 2.27
C PRO A 3 0.60 37.71 2.03
N PRO A 4 1.03 36.91 3.01
CA PRO A 4 2.14 36.00 2.81
C PRO A 4 1.83 35.06 1.64
N PRO A 5 2.84 34.66 0.85
CA PRO A 5 2.64 33.68 -0.21
C PRO A 5 2.03 32.42 0.41
N LEU A 6 0.92 31.96 -0.18
CA LEU A 6 0.33 30.67 0.14
C LEU A 6 1.44 29.64 -0.05
N ARG A 7 1.86 28.98 1.04
CA ARG A 7 2.72 27.80 0.93
C ARG A 7 2.01 26.86 -0.04
N PRO A 8 2.70 26.30 -1.06
CA PRO A 8 2.08 25.27 -1.87
C PRO A 8 1.55 24.20 -0.92
N ALA A 9 0.28 23.81 -1.11
CA ALA A 9 -0.30 22.71 -0.37
C ALA A 9 0.69 21.53 -0.43
N PRO A 10 0.89 20.77 0.67
CA PRO A 10 1.76 19.61 0.64
C PRO A 10 1.34 18.79 -0.57
N GLU A 11 2.31 18.58 -1.46
CA GLU A 11 2.14 17.97 -2.77
C GLU A 11 1.18 16.80 -2.62
N THR A 12 -0.02 16.95 -3.17
CA THR A 12 -1.02 15.90 -3.25
C THR A 12 -0.49 14.93 -4.31
N LEU A 13 0.52 14.18 -3.90
CA LEU A 13 1.60 13.68 -4.74
C LEU A 13 1.11 12.52 -5.58
N ASP A 14 0.55 12.84 -6.76
CA ASP A 14 0.58 12.03 -7.98
C ASP A 14 -0.03 10.62 -7.91
N VAL A 15 -0.79 10.31 -6.85
CA VAL A 15 -1.53 9.04 -6.70
C VAL A 15 -2.66 8.96 -7.72
N LEU A 16 -3.17 10.13 -8.13
CA LEU A 16 -4.17 10.29 -9.19
C LEU A 16 -3.57 10.22 -10.61
N GLY A 17 -2.23 10.25 -10.75
CA GLY A 17 -1.57 10.14 -12.06
C GLY A 17 -1.62 8.72 -12.65
N ASP A 18 -1.79 7.69 -11.82
CA ASP A 18 -2.02 6.31 -12.26
C ASP A 18 -3.53 6.00 -12.29
N PRO A 19 -4.17 5.97 -13.47
CA PRO A 19 -5.62 5.75 -13.58
C PRO A 19 -6.04 4.37 -13.09
N ARG A 20 -5.12 3.39 -13.12
CA ARG A 20 -5.41 2.05 -12.63
C ARG A 20 -5.38 2.04 -11.11
N LEU A 21 -4.45 2.76 -10.45
CA LEU A 21 -4.43 2.87 -8.99
C LEU A 21 -5.70 3.56 -8.49
N ALA A 22 -6.10 4.64 -9.16
CA ALA A 22 -7.38 5.29 -8.87
C ALA A 22 -8.59 4.35 -9.08
N GLY A 23 -8.53 3.43 -10.04
CA GLY A 23 -9.53 2.37 -10.22
C GLY A 23 -9.58 1.41 -9.02
N ASP A 24 -8.42 0.91 -8.60
CA ASP A 24 -8.31 -0.04 -7.50
C ASP A 24 -8.73 0.58 -6.16
N LEU A 25 -8.35 1.83 -5.89
CA LEU A 25 -8.79 2.55 -4.70
C LEU A 25 -10.29 2.82 -4.69
N ARG A 26 -10.89 3.13 -5.86
CA ARG A 26 -12.36 3.24 -5.96
C ARG A 26 -13.05 1.93 -5.61
N ARG A 27 -12.54 0.80 -6.12
CA ARG A 27 -13.06 -0.53 -5.76
C ARG A 27 -12.89 -0.81 -4.27
N ALA A 28 -11.72 -0.54 -3.71
CA ALA A 28 -11.44 -0.76 -2.29
C ALA A 28 -12.35 0.09 -1.38
N ARG A 29 -12.69 1.32 -1.79
CA ARG A 29 -13.61 2.20 -1.05
C ARG A 29 -15.06 1.71 -1.04
N LEU A 30 -15.46 0.86 -1.99
CA LEU A 30 -16.80 0.25 -2.00
C LEU A 30 -16.91 -0.93 -1.01
N GLU A 31 -15.77 -1.48 -0.60
CA GLU A 31 -15.69 -2.58 0.35
C GLU A 31 -15.52 -2.03 1.78
N PRO A 32 -16.37 -2.46 2.74
CA PRO A 32 -16.20 -2.06 4.13
C PRO A 32 -14.90 -2.65 4.69
N ASP A 33 -14.22 -1.89 5.55
CA ASP A 33 -12.94 -2.33 6.15
C ASP A 33 -13.08 -3.64 6.94
N ALA A 34 -14.26 -3.92 7.51
CA ALA A 34 -14.56 -5.18 8.19
C ALA A 34 -14.62 -6.41 7.27
N ALA A 35 -14.79 -6.24 5.95
CA ALA A 35 -14.74 -7.34 4.99
C ALA A 35 -13.31 -7.70 4.55
N ALA A 36 -12.31 -6.87 4.88
CA ALA A 36 -10.92 -7.16 4.58
C ALA A 36 -10.47 -8.45 5.28
N ARG A 37 -9.82 -9.34 4.52
CA ARG A 37 -9.38 -10.65 5.03
C ARG A 37 -8.01 -10.53 5.71
N PRO A 38 -7.76 -11.24 6.84
CA PRO A 38 -6.44 -11.27 7.45
C PRO A 38 -5.36 -11.72 6.47
N TYR A 39 -4.24 -10.99 6.42
CA TYR A 39 -3.13 -11.32 5.53
C TYR A 39 -2.59 -12.73 5.77
N GLU A 40 -2.60 -13.17 7.03
CA GLU A 40 -2.23 -14.52 7.46
C GLU A 40 -3.01 -15.65 6.78
N GLU A 41 -4.28 -15.42 6.46
CA GLU A 41 -5.07 -16.40 5.71
C GLU A 41 -4.67 -16.40 4.23
N VAL A 42 -4.57 -15.19 3.66
CA VAL A 42 -4.21 -14.99 2.25
C VAL A 42 -2.80 -15.51 1.94
N ARG A 43 -1.84 -15.33 2.84
CA ARG A 43 -0.44 -15.80 2.66
C ARG A 43 -0.37 -17.33 2.60
N ARG A 44 -1.17 -18.01 3.42
CA ARG A 44 -1.25 -19.48 3.45
C ARG A 44 -1.84 -20.03 2.15
N GLU A 45 -2.91 -19.41 1.67
CA GLU A 45 -3.55 -19.78 0.39
C GLU A 45 -2.60 -19.61 -0.80
N LEU A 46 -1.81 -18.54 -0.79
CA LEU A 46 -0.89 -18.22 -1.87
C LEU A 46 0.49 -18.88 -1.71
N ALA A 47 0.74 -19.61 -0.62
CA ALA A 47 2.08 -20.12 -0.27
C ALA A 47 3.17 -19.03 -0.34
N VAL A 48 2.88 -17.86 0.26
CA VAL A 48 3.82 -16.74 0.34
C VAL A 48 4.59 -16.84 1.65
N GLY A 49 5.91 -17.05 1.56
CA GLY A 49 6.80 -17.34 2.69
C GLY A 49 7.38 -18.75 2.60
N GLY A 50 8.54 -18.98 3.22
CA GLY A 50 9.13 -20.32 3.39
C GLY A 50 8.70 -20.94 4.72
N ASP A 51 9.06 -22.21 4.96
CA ASP A 51 8.83 -22.92 6.23
C ASP A 51 9.55 -22.30 7.45
N ASP A 52 10.37 -21.26 7.25
CA ASP A 52 11.13 -20.60 8.30
C ASP A 52 10.30 -19.51 9.00
N ASP A 53 10.15 -19.71 10.32
CA ASP A 53 9.88 -18.82 11.46
C ASP A 53 9.79 -17.28 11.23
N ASP A 54 9.04 -16.80 10.22
CA ASP A 54 8.62 -15.39 10.08
C ASP A 54 7.54 -15.10 11.13
N ARG A 55 7.97 -15.05 12.40
CA ARG A 55 7.16 -14.65 13.53
C ARG A 55 6.86 -13.16 13.39
N VAL A 56 5.59 -12.85 13.19
CA VAL A 56 5.04 -11.53 13.48
C VAL A 56 5.43 -11.19 14.91
N SER A 57 6.15 -10.08 15.11
CA SER A 57 6.59 -9.69 16.46
C SER A 57 5.38 -9.54 17.37
N ASP A 58 5.51 -10.01 18.62
CA ASP A 58 4.49 -9.86 19.65
C ASP A 58 4.28 -8.34 19.87
N GLY A 59 3.20 -7.79 19.34
CA GLY A 59 2.91 -6.34 19.30
C GLY A 59 2.78 -5.71 17.91
N SER A 60 2.90 -6.47 16.83
CA SER A 60 2.66 -5.95 15.47
C SER A 60 1.17 -5.83 15.19
N ALA A 61 0.78 -4.84 14.38
CA ALA A 61 -0.59 -4.63 13.97
C ALA A 61 -1.13 -5.79 13.11
N GLN A 62 -2.42 -6.10 13.25
CA GLN A 62 -3.07 -7.09 12.40
C GLN A 62 -3.27 -6.52 10.98
N VAL A 63 -2.52 -7.05 10.02
CA VAL A 63 -2.67 -6.66 8.60
C VAL A 63 -3.82 -7.43 7.96
N SER A 64 -4.74 -6.70 7.33
CA SER A 64 -5.88 -7.21 6.56
C SER A 64 -5.84 -6.66 5.14
N LEU A 65 -6.22 -7.47 4.15
CA LEU A 65 -6.23 -7.09 2.74
C LEU A 65 -7.67 -6.99 2.23
N LYS A 66 -8.00 -5.89 1.55
CA LYS A 66 -9.23 -5.78 0.75
C LYS A 66 -9.11 -6.57 -0.55
N VAL A 67 -10.24 -6.84 -1.20
CA VAL A 67 -10.30 -7.64 -2.44
C VAL A 67 -9.31 -7.15 -3.51
N PRO A 68 -9.19 -5.84 -3.83
CA PRO A 68 -8.22 -5.40 -4.83
C PRO A 68 -6.78 -5.75 -4.46
N ALA A 69 -6.38 -5.55 -3.19
CA ALA A 69 -5.06 -5.90 -2.70
C ALA A 69 -4.80 -7.41 -2.76
N GLN A 70 -5.80 -8.25 -2.44
CA GLN A 70 -5.69 -9.71 -2.54
C GLN A 70 -5.47 -10.15 -3.99
N GLU A 71 -6.29 -9.65 -4.93
CA GLU A 71 -6.17 -9.94 -6.36
C GLU A 71 -4.78 -9.53 -6.90
N GLN A 72 -4.30 -8.34 -6.50
CA GLN A 72 -3.02 -7.80 -6.93
C GLN A 72 -1.84 -8.60 -6.38
N LEU A 73 -1.91 -9.05 -5.12
CA LEU A 73 -0.91 -9.92 -4.51
C LEU A 73 -0.87 -11.28 -5.22
N ALA A 74 -2.04 -11.90 -5.43
CA ALA A 74 -2.16 -13.21 -6.09
C ALA A 74 -1.63 -13.19 -7.53
N ALA A 75 -1.80 -12.07 -8.23
CA ALA A 75 -1.30 -11.89 -9.60
C ALA A 75 0.23 -11.72 -9.69
N GLN A 76 0.95 -11.56 -8.58
CA GLN A 76 2.41 -11.39 -8.63
C GLN A 76 3.15 -12.74 -8.77
N PRO A 77 4.27 -12.77 -9.50
CA PRO A 77 5.22 -13.89 -9.44
C PRO A 77 5.71 -14.15 -8.01
N ALA A 78 6.09 -15.40 -7.70
CA ALA A 78 6.47 -15.82 -6.34
C ALA A 78 7.60 -14.98 -5.73
N GLU A 79 8.62 -14.65 -6.53
CA GLU A 79 9.74 -13.78 -6.12
C GLU A 79 9.27 -12.42 -5.60
N PHE A 80 8.27 -11.83 -6.27
CA PHE A 80 7.74 -10.52 -5.91
C PHE A 80 6.74 -10.59 -4.75
N ARG A 81 6.03 -11.72 -4.60
CA ARG A 81 5.18 -11.94 -3.44
C ARG A 81 5.99 -11.97 -2.15
N ARG A 82 7.23 -12.47 -2.19
CA ARG A 82 8.16 -12.41 -1.05
C ARG A 82 8.54 -10.97 -0.70
N SER A 83 8.90 -10.12 -1.67
CA SER A 83 9.17 -8.70 -1.39
C SER A 83 7.95 -7.98 -0.83
N LEU A 84 6.75 -8.26 -1.37
CA LEU A 84 5.51 -7.71 -0.81
C LEU A 84 5.22 -8.22 0.60
N HIS A 85 5.57 -9.47 0.92
CA HIS A 85 5.44 -10.02 2.27
C HIS A 85 6.24 -9.19 3.29
N GLU A 86 7.52 -8.94 3.01
CA GLU A 86 8.39 -8.13 3.86
C GLU A 86 7.86 -6.70 4.05
N LEU A 87 7.30 -6.11 2.99
CA LEU A 87 6.68 -4.78 3.07
C LEU A 87 5.39 -4.78 3.88
N LEU A 88 4.57 -5.83 3.78
CA LEU A 88 3.36 -5.98 4.58
C LEU A 88 3.68 -6.18 6.07
N LEU A 89 4.72 -6.94 6.40
CA LEU A 89 5.23 -7.07 7.76
C LEU A 89 5.68 -5.71 8.32
N ARG A 90 6.48 -4.96 7.55
CA ARG A 90 6.93 -3.61 7.94
C ARG A 90 5.76 -2.66 8.21
N VAL A 91 4.70 -2.74 7.41
CA VAL A 91 3.48 -1.96 7.62
C VAL A 91 2.76 -2.39 8.91
N GLY A 92 2.80 -3.68 9.27
CA GLY A 92 2.29 -4.18 10.54
C GLY A 92 3.12 -3.71 11.74
N ASP A 93 4.45 -3.71 11.61
CA ASP A 93 5.37 -3.32 12.69
C ASP A 93 5.31 -1.82 13.02
N ASP A 94 5.15 -0.98 11.99
CA ASP A 94 5.06 0.47 12.15
C ASP A 94 3.98 1.10 11.24
N PRO A 95 2.69 0.96 11.61
CA PRO A 95 1.57 1.42 10.79
C PRO A 95 1.63 2.91 10.46
N PHE A 96 2.04 3.75 11.42
CA PHE A 96 2.08 5.20 11.23
C PHE A 96 3.41 5.69 10.67
N GLY A 97 4.54 5.04 10.92
CA GLY A 97 5.85 5.50 10.44
C GLY A 97 6.32 4.86 9.14
N ALA A 98 5.80 3.68 8.75
CA ALA A 98 6.24 3.01 7.52
C ALA A 98 5.92 3.79 6.24
N GLY A 99 4.75 4.44 6.17
CA GLY A 99 4.26 5.13 4.97
C GLY A 99 4.06 6.64 5.15
N THR A 100 3.92 7.35 4.04
CA THR A 100 3.57 8.78 3.98
C THR A 100 2.06 8.95 3.82
N ALA A 101 1.43 9.90 4.52
CA ALA A 101 0.01 10.20 4.34
C ALA A 101 -0.30 10.62 2.89
N LEU A 102 -1.39 10.12 2.32
CA LEU A 102 -1.76 10.40 0.91
C LEU A 102 -2.22 11.85 0.70
N ALA A 103 -2.96 12.39 1.66
CA ALA A 103 -3.40 13.77 1.68
C ALA A 103 -3.61 14.21 3.14
N ALA A 104 -3.57 15.52 3.38
CA ALA A 104 -3.87 16.07 4.68
C ALA A 104 -5.32 15.74 5.06
N GLY A 105 -5.51 14.98 6.15
CA GLY A 105 -6.83 14.59 6.65
C GLY A 105 -7.42 13.31 6.04
N GLU A 106 -6.70 12.60 5.16
CA GLU A 106 -7.06 11.22 4.83
C GLU A 106 -6.35 10.25 5.79
N ASP A 107 -7.08 9.24 6.27
CA ASP A 107 -6.54 8.16 7.12
C ASP A 107 -5.66 7.18 6.33
N ALA A 108 -5.60 7.34 5.00
CA ALA A 108 -4.83 6.48 4.12
C ALA A 108 -3.37 6.94 3.97
N ARG A 109 -2.48 5.96 3.98
CA ARG A 109 -1.03 6.10 3.88
C ARG A 109 -0.53 5.32 2.68
N ARG A 110 0.61 5.76 2.15
CA ARG A 110 1.32 5.13 1.05
C ARG A 110 2.73 4.78 1.49
N LEU A 111 3.08 3.50 1.42
CA LEU A 111 4.47 3.05 1.45
C LEU A 111 4.95 2.86 0.01
N LEU A 112 6.08 3.49 -0.32
CA LEU A 112 6.84 3.25 -1.54
C LEU A 112 8.11 2.52 -1.16
N ASP A 113 8.37 1.40 -1.82
CA ASP A 113 9.61 0.66 -1.67
C ASP A 113 10.54 0.83 -2.89
N ASP A 114 11.83 0.68 -2.66
CA ASP A 114 12.88 0.75 -3.69
C ASP A 114 12.73 -0.34 -4.77
N GLY A 115 12.08 -1.46 -4.44
CA GLY A 115 11.68 -2.51 -5.37
C GLY A 115 10.56 -2.10 -6.35
N GLY A 116 10.08 -0.85 -6.25
CA GLY A 116 9.07 -0.29 -7.14
C GLY A 116 7.67 -0.74 -6.80
N TYR A 117 7.34 -0.92 -5.52
CA TYR A 117 5.99 -1.23 -5.06
C TYR A 117 5.35 -0.06 -4.33
N TRP A 118 4.05 0.09 -4.53
CA TRP A 118 3.17 0.98 -3.79
C TRP A 118 2.20 0.13 -2.97
N ILE A 119 2.15 0.39 -1.67
CA ILE A 119 1.15 -0.14 -0.76
C ILE A 119 0.33 1.05 -0.28
N VAL A 120 -0.97 1.03 -0.55
CA VAL A 120 -1.91 1.99 0.03
C VAL A 120 -2.68 1.28 1.13
N TYR A 121 -2.61 1.84 2.33
CA TYR A 121 -3.14 1.20 3.53
C TYR A 121 -3.67 2.23 4.53
N LYS A 122 -4.50 1.78 5.47
CA LYS A 122 -5.08 2.58 6.55
C LYS A 122 -4.77 1.94 7.90
N PRO A 123 -4.02 2.60 8.80
CA PRO A 123 -4.02 2.22 10.19
C PRO A 123 -5.38 2.52 10.81
N LEU A 124 -5.93 1.55 11.52
CA LEU A 124 -7.18 1.62 12.28
C LEU A 124 -6.89 1.31 13.75
N ASP A 125 -7.85 1.60 14.63
CA ASP A 125 -7.80 1.20 16.04
C ASP A 125 -6.47 1.59 16.71
N GLU A 126 -6.07 2.85 16.54
CA GLU A 126 -4.80 3.40 17.08
C GLU A 126 -3.54 2.65 16.62
N GLY A 127 -3.61 1.95 15.49
CA GLY A 127 -2.52 1.18 14.91
C GLY A 127 -2.53 -0.29 15.29
N GLU A 128 -3.52 -0.78 16.04
CA GLU A 128 -3.65 -2.23 16.31
C GLU A 128 -4.02 -3.03 15.06
N ARG A 129 -4.63 -2.37 14.08
CA ARG A 129 -5.05 -2.99 12.82
C ARG A 129 -4.61 -2.16 11.62
N VAL A 130 -4.24 -2.82 10.54
CA VAL A 130 -3.97 -2.18 9.25
C VAL A 130 -4.82 -2.81 8.16
N VAL A 131 -5.51 -1.96 7.38
CA VAL A 131 -6.27 -2.39 6.21
C VAL A 131 -5.57 -1.91 4.95
N VAL A 132 -5.07 -2.85 4.15
CA VAL A 132 -4.45 -2.58 2.86
C VAL A 132 -5.54 -2.52 1.80
N GLU A 133 -5.64 -1.37 1.15
CA GLU A 133 -6.64 -1.09 0.13
C GLU A 133 -6.17 -1.51 -1.26
N ALA A 134 -4.88 -1.31 -1.56
CA ALA A 134 -4.30 -1.66 -2.85
C ALA A 134 -2.79 -1.88 -2.77
N LEU A 135 -2.29 -2.77 -3.63
CA LEU A 135 -0.90 -3.10 -3.89
C LEU A 135 -0.60 -2.91 -5.38
N ARG A 136 0.48 -2.22 -5.72
CA ARG A 136 0.83 -2.01 -7.13
C ARG A 136 2.31 -2.01 -7.36
N ARG A 137 2.74 -2.62 -8.45
CA ARG A 137 4.09 -2.39 -8.98
C ARG A 137 4.07 -1.09 -9.79
N ARG A 138 4.94 -0.15 -9.41
CA ARG A 138 5.37 0.96 -10.26
C ARG A 138 6.10 0.33 -11.45
N LEU A 139 5.44 0.32 -12.60
CA LEU A 139 6.16 0.04 -13.84
C LEU A 139 7.27 1.09 -13.96
N PRO A 140 8.51 0.71 -14.36
CA PRO A 140 9.51 1.70 -14.70
C PRO A 140 8.85 2.66 -15.69
N HIS A 141 8.85 3.95 -15.35
CA HIS A 141 8.34 4.98 -16.24
C HIS A 141 9.09 4.76 -17.55
N ALA A 142 8.40 4.29 -18.59
CA ALA A 142 9.02 4.21 -19.90
C ALA A 142 9.57 5.61 -20.15
N PRO A 143 10.88 5.78 -20.42
CA PRO A 143 11.42 7.11 -20.64
C PRO A 143 10.55 7.75 -21.71
N ALA A 144 9.99 8.93 -21.39
CA ALA A 144 9.18 9.67 -22.34
C ALA A 144 10.00 9.74 -23.63
N THR A 145 9.57 9.00 -24.64
CA THR A 145 10.24 8.98 -25.93
C THR A 145 10.12 10.42 -26.41
N ARG A 146 11.19 11.20 -26.25
CA ARG A 146 11.33 12.49 -26.91
C ARG A 146 11.23 12.17 -28.39
N ARG A 147 10.06 12.38 -28.97
CA ARG A 147 9.94 12.64 -30.40
C ARG A 147 10.65 13.96 -30.60
N GLU A 148 11.95 13.87 -30.88
CA GLU A 148 12.62 14.90 -31.64
C GLU A 148 11.91 14.96 -33.00
N VAL A 149 11.31 16.12 -33.28
CA VAL A 149 10.80 16.51 -34.59
C VAL A 149 11.69 17.65 -35.06
#